data_AF-A0A6J1E3S4-F1
#
_entry.id   AF-A0A6J1E3S4-F1
#
_cell.length_a   1.000
_cell.length_b   1.000
_cell.length_c   1.000
_cell.angle_alpha   90.00
_cell.angle_beta   90.00
_cell.angle_gamma   90.00
#
_symmetry.space_group_name_H-M   'P 1'
#
loop_
_entity.id
_entity.type
_entity.pdbx_description
1 polymer ?
#
loop_
_entity_poly.entity_id
_entity_poly.type
_entity_poly.pdbx_seq_one_letter_code
_entity_poly.pdbx_strand_id
1 'polypeptide(L)'
;MAESAFKQTNEPDNEEEEEDYMGDLSKLLPVEDTTSSRSLSRKFPANRTSAVESSKKKPKTFNWQEQRRLDRERKQFEEDEQTLARIEAPIPQSNIGFKLLKQMGYTPGAALGKGGSGLAEPVGLEIRRSRAGIGREDPIKEKKKQEEFRAQTKRSHQEALMEEFGSRQKLQWRSRRIVVNYKKAKAALDQLENKEIVEPEKKDNEEEEDQEEEEEEIITEEDLEDVLMKLRDEHRYCVFCGYQYDSMELLISNCPGISEDDH
;
A
#
# COMPACT_ATOMS: atom_id res chain seq x y z
N MET A 1 45.94 3.67 -42.02
CA MET A 1 46.52 2.37 -41.62
C MET A 1 47.11 2.52 -40.23
N ALA A 2 46.44 1.95 -39.24
CA ALA A 2 46.96 1.44 -37.96
C ALA A 2 45.80 1.43 -36.96
N GLU A 3 45.04 0.34 -37.00
CA GLU A 3 44.10 -0.07 -35.97
C GLU A 3 44.87 -0.36 -34.66
N SER A 4 44.32 0.00 -33.51
CA SER A 4 44.80 -0.53 -32.23
C SER A 4 43.67 -0.61 -31.19
N ALA A 5 43.06 -1.80 -31.20
CA ALA A 5 42.70 -2.63 -30.05
C ALA A 5 42.09 -1.97 -28.79
N PHE A 6 40.77 -2.07 -28.75
CA PHE A 6 39.91 -2.46 -27.61
C PHE A 6 40.62 -3.11 -26.42
N LYS A 7 40.41 -2.56 -25.22
CA LYS A 7 40.58 -3.29 -23.96
C LYS A 7 39.52 -2.83 -22.95
N GLN A 8 38.40 -3.55 -22.95
CA GLN A 8 37.44 -3.54 -21.87
C GLN A 8 38.08 -4.18 -20.64
N THR A 9 38.11 -3.45 -19.52
CA THR A 9 38.37 -4.02 -18.21
C THR A 9 37.03 -4.25 -17.53
N ASN A 10 36.58 -5.50 -17.56
CA ASN A 10 35.55 -6.01 -16.68
C ASN A 10 36.15 -6.08 -15.26
N GLU A 11 35.57 -5.34 -14.32
CA GLU A 11 35.75 -5.58 -12.89
C GLU A 11 34.93 -6.82 -12.50
N PRO A 12 35.51 -7.80 -11.78
CA PRO A 12 34.73 -8.88 -11.18
C PRO A 12 34.06 -8.37 -9.90
N ASP A 13 32.74 -8.57 -9.82
CA ASP A 13 31.96 -8.52 -8.58
C ASP A 13 32.61 -9.43 -7.54
N ASN A 14 33.18 -8.82 -6.50
CA ASN A 14 33.64 -9.51 -5.31
C ASN A 14 32.40 -9.71 -4.42
N GLU A 15 31.66 -10.78 -4.67
CA GLU A 15 30.71 -11.33 -3.71
C GLU A 15 31.51 -11.76 -2.48
N GLU A 16 31.62 -10.87 -1.49
CA GLU A 16 32.02 -11.24 -0.14
C GLU A 16 30.88 -12.10 0.43
N GLU A 17 30.93 -13.40 0.11
CA GLU A 17 30.37 -14.43 0.96
C GLU A 17 31.03 -14.25 2.34
N GLU A 18 30.35 -13.57 3.25
CA GLU A 18 30.67 -13.59 4.68
C GLU A 18 30.49 -15.03 5.16
N GLU A 19 31.52 -15.84 4.91
CA GLU A 19 31.68 -17.20 5.40
C GLU A 19 31.37 -17.19 6.90
N ASP A 20 30.40 -18.03 7.28
CA ASP A 20 29.93 -18.30 8.63
C ASP A 20 31.06 -18.87 9.50
N TYR A 21 32.00 -17.99 9.84
CA TYR A 21 33.14 -18.20 10.71
C TYR A 21 32.61 -18.23 12.14
N MET A 22 31.94 -19.33 12.49
CA MET A 22 31.82 -19.97 13.82
C MET A 22 30.87 -21.19 13.78
N GLY A 23 30.76 -21.88 12.64
CA GLY A 23 29.85 -23.03 12.48
C GLY A 23 30.40 -24.43 12.74
N ASP A 24 31.71 -24.63 12.96
CA ASP A 24 32.31 -25.99 12.92
C ASP A 24 32.74 -26.52 14.31
N LEU A 25 31.77 -26.69 15.20
CA LEU A 25 31.93 -27.40 16.49
C LEU A 25 31.91 -28.94 16.33
N SER A 26 31.64 -29.44 15.13
CA SER A 26 31.61 -30.87 14.82
C SER A 26 32.98 -31.56 14.97
N LYS A 27 34.07 -30.77 14.99
CA LYS A 27 35.44 -31.24 15.22
C LYS A 27 35.79 -31.43 16.70
N LEU A 28 34.95 -30.97 17.62
CA LEU A 28 35.20 -31.01 19.07
C LEU A 28 34.38 -32.09 19.80
N LEU A 29 33.52 -32.83 19.09
CA LEU A 29 32.81 -33.99 19.62
C LEU A 29 33.54 -35.27 19.18
N PRO A 30 33.94 -36.16 20.12
CA PRO A 30 34.50 -37.45 19.76
C PRO A 30 33.48 -38.30 18.99
N VAL A 31 33.89 -38.86 17.85
CA VAL A 31 33.13 -39.90 17.15
C VAL A 31 33.27 -41.18 17.97
N GLU A 32 32.19 -41.61 18.60
CA GLU A 32 32.14 -42.92 19.27
C GLU A 32 31.93 -44.02 18.23
N ASP A 33 32.99 -44.80 18.00
CA ASP A 33 32.98 -45.96 17.13
C ASP A 33 32.09 -47.07 17.71
N THR A 34 31.11 -47.48 16.90
CA THR A 34 30.29 -48.65 17.14
C THR A 34 31.13 -49.93 17.12
N THR A 35 31.08 -50.72 18.19
CA THR A 35 31.32 -52.17 18.07
C THR A 35 30.28 -53.00 18.83
N SER A 36 29.79 -54.01 18.11
CA SER A 36 29.26 -55.28 18.57
C SER A 36 27.77 -55.55 18.33
N SER A 37 27.53 -56.79 17.93
CA SER A 37 26.53 -57.29 17.01
C SER A 37 25.50 -58.22 17.68
N ARG A 38 24.35 -58.39 17.00
CA ARG A 38 23.32 -59.48 17.04
C ARG A 38 21.91 -58.92 17.33
N SER A 39 20.80 -59.33 16.72
CA SER A 39 20.46 -60.17 15.55
C SER A 39 18.92 -60.18 15.42
N LEU A 40 18.38 -60.08 14.19
CA LEU A 40 17.12 -60.68 13.67
C LEU A 40 15.78 -60.29 14.36
N SER A 41 14.66 -59.88 13.73
CA SER A 41 14.10 -60.20 12.41
C SER A 41 12.82 -59.38 12.08
N ARG A 42 12.60 -59.11 10.78
CA ARG A 42 11.33 -59.16 10.00
C ARG A 42 10.09 -58.32 10.42
N LYS A 43 9.70 -57.31 9.59
CA LYS A 43 8.58 -57.32 8.60
C LYS A 43 8.03 -55.92 8.23
N PHE A 44 7.98 -55.68 6.91
CA PHE A 44 7.10 -54.85 6.06
C PHE A 44 6.95 -53.31 6.24
N PRO A 45 6.81 -52.56 5.11
CA PRO A 45 6.82 -51.10 5.09
C PRO A 45 5.44 -50.51 5.31
N ALA A 46 5.33 -49.53 6.20
CA ALA A 46 4.15 -48.71 6.35
C ALA A 46 4.47 -47.26 5.96
N ASN A 47 3.72 -46.78 4.97
CA ASN A 47 3.50 -45.40 4.53
C ASN A 47 4.30 -44.29 5.23
N ARG A 48 5.19 -43.67 4.46
CA ARG A 48 5.63 -42.29 4.67
C ARG A 48 4.45 -41.34 4.40
N THR A 49 3.77 -40.91 5.43
CA THR A 49 3.17 -39.57 5.45
C THR A 49 4.21 -38.62 6.00
N SER A 50 4.65 -37.68 5.16
CA SER A 50 5.51 -36.57 5.55
C SER A 50 4.76 -35.63 6.49
N ALA A 51 4.76 -35.95 7.78
CA ALA A 51 4.46 -34.99 8.82
C ALA A 51 5.59 -33.95 8.83
N VAL A 52 5.30 -32.78 8.25
CA VAL A 52 6.09 -31.56 8.43
C VAL A 52 5.94 -31.17 9.89
N GLU A 53 6.75 -31.76 10.76
CA GLU A 53 6.94 -31.26 12.11
C GLU A 53 7.72 -29.95 12.00
N SER A 54 6.95 -28.87 11.96
CA SER A 54 7.41 -27.51 12.18
C SER A 54 8.14 -27.47 13.53
N SER A 55 9.45 -27.63 13.46
CA SER A 55 10.33 -27.54 14.61
C SER A 55 10.20 -26.10 15.12
N LYS A 56 9.43 -25.91 16.19
CA LYS A 56 9.35 -24.66 16.93
C LYS A 56 10.73 -24.38 17.50
N LYS A 57 11.60 -23.77 16.68
CA LYS A 57 12.89 -23.24 17.10
C LYS A 57 12.57 -22.27 18.24
N LYS A 58 12.97 -22.64 19.46
CA LYS A 58 12.86 -21.77 20.63
C LYS A 58 13.51 -20.43 20.24
N PRO A 59 12.87 -19.28 20.51
CA PRO A 59 13.47 -17.99 20.19
C PRO A 59 14.84 -17.94 20.85
N LYS A 60 15.86 -17.55 20.07
CA LYS A 60 17.23 -17.28 20.55
C LYS A 60 17.09 -16.52 21.86
N THR A 61 17.56 -17.11 22.97
CA THR A 61 17.65 -16.41 24.25
C THR A 61 18.42 -15.14 23.99
N PHE A 62 17.78 -13.98 24.13
CA PHE A 62 18.45 -12.68 23.99
C PHE A 62 19.77 -12.74 24.78
N ASN A 63 20.86 -12.30 24.17
CA ASN A 63 22.15 -12.24 24.85
C ASN A 63 21.93 -11.42 26.13
N TRP A 64 22.22 -11.99 27.29
CA TRP A 64 22.01 -11.35 28.60
C TRP A 64 22.64 -9.95 28.67
N GLN A 65 23.72 -9.73 27.90
CA GLN A 65 24.36 -8.43 27.75
C GLN A 65 23.45 -7.39 27.06
N GLU A 66 22.72 -7.80 26.03
CA GLU A 66 21.78 -6.97 25.29
C GLU A 66 20.55 -6.62 26.12
N GLN A 67 20.01 -7.60 26.85
CA GLN A 67 18.89 -7.37 27.79
C GLN A 67 19.26 -6.36 28.88
N ARG A 68 20.47 -6.46 29.46
CA ARG A 68 21.00 -5.45 30.41
C ARG A 68 21.22 -4.08 29.79
N ARG A 69 21.46 -3.99 28.48
CA ARG A 69 21.59 -2.70 27.79
C ARG A 69 20.21 -2.06 27.64
N LEU A 70 19.23 -2.81 27.15
CA LEU A 70 17.83 -2.37 27.00
C LEU A 70 17.21 -1.97 28.34
N ASP A 71 17.46 -2.72 29.42
CA ASP A 71 16.97 -2.36 30.76
C ASP A 71 17.60 -1.07 31.28
N ARG A 72 18.87 -0.79 30.95
CA ARG A 72 19.52 0.48 31.29
C ARG A 72 18.90 1.62 30.49
N GLU A 73 18.72 1.46 29.18
CA GLU A 73 18.08 2.45 28.32
C GLU A 73 16.65 2.76 28.76
N ARG A 74 15.87 1.72 29.13
CA ARG A 74 14.51 1.88 29.68
C ARG A 74 14.51 2.71 30.95
N LYS A 75 15.37 2.39 31.92
CA LYS A 75 15.48 3.15 33.17
C LYS A 75 15.85 4.60 32.93
N GLN A 76 16.76 4.86 31.98
CA GLN A 76 17.14 6.22 31.61
C GLN A 76 15.98 7.00 31.02
N PHE A 77 15.18 6.38 30.16
CA PHE A 77 13.99 7.00 29.59
C PHE A 77 12.94 7.29 30.66
N GLU A 78 12.67 6.34 31.56
CA GLU A 78 11.74 6.52 32.69
C GLU A 78 12.22 7.63 33.64
N GLU A 79 13.53 7.73 33.90
CA GLU A 79 14.11 8.84 34.67
C GLU A 79 13.90 10.18 33.98
N ASP A 80 14.17 10.26 32.66
CA ASP A 80 13.99 11.49 31.88
C ASP A 80 12.52 11.93 31.88
N GLU A 81 11.60 11.00 31.62
CA GLU A 81 10.16 11.24 31.66
C GLU A 81 9.72 11.72 33.05
N GLN A 82 10.20 11.09 34.12
CA GLN A 82 9.91 11.53 35.48
C GLN A 82 10.49 12.92 35.78
N THR A 83 11.68 13.24 35.29
CA THR A 83 12.27 14.57 35.51
C THR A 83 11.48 15.65 34.78
N LEU A 84 11.10 15.42 33.53
CA LEU A 84 10.26 16.35 32.75
C LEU A 84 8.89 16.54 33.41
N ALA A 85 8.22 15.45 33.81
CA ALA A 85 6.95 15.51 34.51
C ALA A 85 7.04 16.27 35.84
N ARG A 86 8.15 16.15 36.59
CA ARG A 86 8.37 16.89 37.83
C ARG A 86 8.65 18.37 37.61
N ILE A 87 9.23 18.75 36.48
CA ILE A 87 9.47 20.14 36.10
C ILE A 87 8.16 20.79 35.66
N GLU A 88 7.31 20.07 34.93
CA GLU A 88 5.99 20.53 34.49
C GLU A 88 4.99 20.62 35.66
N ALA A 89 5.06 19.70 36.62
CA ALA A 89 4.15 19.69 37.75
C ALA A 89 4.39 20.86 38.72
N PRO A 90 3.35 21.63 39.09
CA PRO A 90 3.49 22.70 40.06
C PRO A 90 3.84 22.16 41.45
N ILE A 91 4.63 22.93 42.21
CA ILE A 91 5.00 22.57 43.59
C ILE A 91 3.72 22.44 44.44
N PRO A 92 3.53 21.31 45.16
CA PRO A 92 2.32 21.10 45.95
C PRO A 92 2.23 22.10 47.10
N GLN A 93 1.00 22.50 47.46
CA GLN A 93 0.76 23.47 48.53
C GLN A 93 1.22 23.00 49.92
N SER A 94 1.37 21.69 50.10
CA SER A 94 1.91 21.08 51.32
C SER A 94 3.41 21.33 51.50
N ASN A 95 4.14 21.64 50.43
CA ASN A 95 5.57 21.90 50.46
C ASN A 95 5.87 23.15 51.31
N ILE A 96 6.87 23.04 52.18
CA ILE A 96 7.32 24.11 53.08
C ILE A 96 7.72 25.35 52.27
N GLY A 97 8.38 25.16 51.13
CA GLY A 97 8.77 26.25 50.23
C GLY A 97 7.58 27.02 49.66
N PHE A 98 6.51 26.33 49.29
CA PHE A 98 5.27 26.98 48.82
C PHE A 98 4.60 27.78 49.94
N LYS A 99 4.57 27.24 51.16
CA LYS A 99 4.02 27.96 52.33
C LYS A 99 4.81 29.22 52.64
N LEU A 100 6.14 29.15 52.58
CA LEU A 100 7.01 30.30 52.78
C LEU A 100 6.82 31.36 51.69
N LEU A 101 6.80 30.94 50.42
CA LEU A 101 6.52 31.83 49.28
C LEU A 101 5.18 32.56 49.46
N LYS A 102 4.13 31.81 49.82
CA LYS A 102 2.79 32.37 50.08
C LYS A 102 2.80 33.39 51.23
N GLN A 103 3.56 33.15 52.30
CA GLN A 103 3.74 34.10 53.40
C GLN A 103 4.47 35.38 52.98
N MET A 104 5.36 35.29 51.99
CA MET A 104 6.07 36.43 51.40
C MET A 104 5.22 37.19 50.35
N GLY A 105 3.95 36.81 50.16
CA GLY A 105 3.02 37.48 49.26
C GLY A 105 2.97 36.89 47.84
N TYR A 106 3.54 35.71 47.61
CA TYR A 106 3.37 35.00 46.33
C TYR A 106 1.94 34.48 46.17
N THR A 107 1.33 34.78 45.02
CA THR A 107 0.05 34.20 44.60
C THR A 107 0.29 33.13 43.53
N PRO A 108 -0.37 31.95 43.61
CA PRO A 108 -0.15 30.88 42.66
C PRO A 108 -0.51 31.32 41.24
N GLY A 109 0.44 31.18 40.31
CA GLY A 109 0.29 31.59 38.91
C GLY A 109 0.72 33.03 38.62
N ALA A 110 1.13 33.82 39.62
CA ALA A 110 1.69 35.14 39.39
C ALA A 110 3.21 35.07 39.16
N ALA A 111 3.70 35.90 38.25
CA ALA A 111 5.12 36.11 38.08
C ALA A 111 5.74 36.83 39.30
N LEU A 112 6.96 36.46 39.66
CA LEU A 112 7.72 37.12 40.73
C LEU A 112 8.30 38.47 40.26
N GLY A 113 8.44 39.44 41.18
CA GLY A 113 9.06 40.75 40.92
C GLY A 113 8.16 41.96 41.22
N LYS A 114 8.75 43.16 41.31
CA LYS A 114 8.09 44.41 41.76
C LYS A 114 6.85 44.83 40.94
N GLY A 115 6.70 44.29 39.73
CA GLY A 115 5.52 44.45 38.89
C GLY A 115 5.14 43.17 38.14
N GLY A 116 5.45 41.99 38.69
CA GLY A 116 5.25 40.71 37.99
C GLY A 116 6.11 40.57 36.73
N SER A 117 7.30 41.18 36.70
CA SER A 117 8.19 41.21 35.55
C SER A 117 8.97 39.90 35.32
N GLY A 118 8.85 38.92 36.20
CA GLY A 118 9.49 37.61 36.07
C GLY A 118 8.73 36.65 35.15
N LEU A 119 9.33 35.48 34.91
CA LEU A 119 8.64 34.37 34.26
C LEU A 119 7.73 33.66 35.26
N ALA A 120 6.47 33.43 34.90
CA ALA A 120 5.52 32.66 35.70
C ALA A 120 5.69 31.15 35.51
N GLU A 121 6.18 30.74 34.34
CA GLU A 121 6.41 29.34 33.97
C GLU A 121 7.90 28.97 34.10
N PRO A 122 8.20 27.72 34.50
CA PRO A 122 9.57 27.24 34.55
C PRO A 122 10.19 27.20 33.14
N VAL A 123 11.51 27.40 33.07
CA VAL A 123 12.24 27.31 31.80
C VAL A 123 12.20 25.87 31.30
N GLY A 124 11.80 25.68 30.03
CA GLY A 124 11.78 24.38 29.38
C GLY A 124 13.16 23.74 29.31
N LEU A 125 13.23 22.45 29.57
CA LEU A 125 14.46 21.66 29.57
C LEU A 125 14.37 20.58 28.49
N GLU A 126 15.36 20.53 27.61
CA GLU A 126 15.52 19.43 26.65
C GLU A 126 16.65 18.50 27.12
N ILE A 127 16.29 17.30 27.57
CA ILE A 127 17.27 16.31 28.02
C ILE A 127 17.82 15.58 26.79
N ARG A 128 19.11 15.81 26.49
CA ARG A 128 19.83 15.12 25.43
C ARG A 128 20.82 14.12 26.02
N ARG A 129 20.54 12.83 25.89
CA ARG A 129 21.46 11.74 26.27
C ARG A 129 22.41 11.30 25.15
N SER A 130 22.24 11.85 23.94
CA SER A 130 23.11 11.52 22.82
C SER A 130 24.49 12.19 22.96
N ARG A 131 25.52 11.53 22.41
CA ARG A 131 26.87 12.11 22.29
C ARG A 131 27.08 12.85 20.96
N ALA A 132 25.99 13.13 20.25
CA ALA A 132 26.04 13.87 19.01
C ALA A 132 26.39 15.34 19.29
N GLY A 133 27.04 16.00 18.33
CA GLY A 133 27.34 17.43 18.45
C GLY A 133 26.07 18.26 18.63
N ILE A 134 26.17 19.35 19.39
CA ILE A 134 25.08 20.33 19.53
C ILE A 134 24.72 20.83 18.12
N GLY A 135 23.43 20.75 17.77
CA GLY A 135 22.91 21.09 16.44
C GLY A 135 22.64 19.91 15.49
N ARG A 136 23.16 18.70 15.76
CA ARG A 136 22.70 17.48 15.09
C ARG A 136 21.41 16.98 15.77
N GLU A 137 20.46 16.44 15.00
CA GLU A 137 19.34 15.69 15.57
C GLU A 137 19.85 14.41 16.23
N ASP A 138 19.14 13.92 17.25
CA ASP A 138 19.48 12.64 17.86
C ASP A 138 19.30 11.53 16.81
N PRO A 139 20.23 10.55 16.69
CA PRO A 139 20.18 9.54 15.64
C PRO A 139 18.89 8.70 15.68
N ILE A 140 18.24 8.63 16.86
CA ILE A 140 16.95 7.96 17.04
C ILE A 140 15.81 8.77 16.40
N LYS A 141 15.81 10.10 16.57
CA LYS A 141 14.82 11.00 15.98
C LYS A 141 14.94 11.03 14.45
N GLU A 142 16.18 11.07 13.95
CA GLU A 142 16.46 11.08 12.50
C GLU A 142 16.03 9.77 11.82
N LYS A 143 16.33 8.61 12.43
CA LYS A 143 15.86 7.30 11.95
C LYS A 143 14.33 7.21 11.92
N LYS A 144 13.65 7.67 12.97
CA LYS A 144 12.18 7.67 13.04
C LYS A 144 11.56 8.52 11.92
N LYS A 145 12.09 9.73 11.69
CA LYS A 145 11.69 10.60 10.57
C LYS A 145 11.87 9.92 9.21
N GLN A 146 13.01 9.26 9.03
CA GLN A 146 13.33 8.56 7.77
C GLN A 146 12.39 7.37 7.53
N GLU A 147 12.07 6.60 8.58
CA GLU A 147 11.11 5.49 8.51
C GLU A 147 9.68 5.97 8.21
N GLU A 148 9.24 7.04 8.86
CA GLU A 148 7.94 7.67 8.61
C GLU A 148 7.83 8.15 7.15
N PHE A 149 8.87 8.82 6.65
CA PHE A 149 8.91 9.25 5.25
C PHE A 149 8.83 8.05 4.28
N ARG A 150 9.62 6.99 4.52
CA ARG A 150 9.57 5.78 3.70
C ARG A 150 8.19 5.11 3.74
N ALA A 151 7.55 5.07 4.91
CA ALA A 151 6.20 4.53 5.05
C ALA A 151 5.18 5.38 4.29
N GLN A 152 5.31 6.71 4.33
CA GLN A 152 4.46 7.64 3.59
C GLN A 152 4.62 7.47 2.07
N THR A 153 5.86 7.40 1.57
CA THR A 153 6.11 7.15 0.14
C THR A 153 5.50 5.82 -0.32
N LYS A 154 5.64 4.75 0.48
CA LYS A 154 5.02 3.45 0.18
C LYS A 154 3.49 3.53 0.13
N ARG A 155 2.86 4.23 1.07
CA ARG A 155 1.40 4.45 1.07
C ARG A 155 0.95 5.24 -0.14
N SER A 156 1.60 6.36 -0.43
CA SER A 156 1.29 7.19 -1.59
C SER A 156 1.47 6.42 -2.91
N HIS A 157 2.50 5.59 -3.02
CA HIS A 157 2.71 4.73 -4.19
C HIS A 157 1.60 3.68 -4.34
N GLN A 158 1.16 3.08 -3.24
CA GLN A 158 0.05 2.12 -3.24
C GLN A 158 -1.28 2.80 -3.65
N GLU A 159 -1.54 4.01 -3.14
CA GLU A 159 -2.72 4.80 -3.50
C GLU A 159 -2.72 5.15 -4.99
N ALA A 160 -1.58 5.60 -5.53
CA ALA A 160 -1.43 5.90 -6.96
C ALA A 160 -1.67 4.66 -7.84
N LEU A 161 -1.13 3.50 -7.47
CA LEU A 161 -1.38 2.24 -8.18
C LEU A 161 -2.88 1.86 -8.17
N MET A 162 -3.56 2.07 -7.04
CA MET A 162 -4.99 1.76 -6.91
C MET A 162 -5.86 2.71 -7.73
N GLU A 163 -5.52 4.00 -7.78
CA GLU A 163 -6.19 5.00 -8.61
C GLU A 163 -6.01 4.73 -10.10
N GLU A 164 -4.79 4.36 -10.52
CA GLU A 164 -4.51 3.99 -11.90
C GLU A 164 -5.30 2.75 -12.32
N PHE A 165 -5.33 1.71 -11.47
CA PHE A 165 -6.12 0.50 -11.73
C PHE A 165 -7.62 0.82 -11.83
N GLY A 166 -8.15 1.63 -10.90
CA GLY A 166 -9.54 2.05 -10.93
C GLY A 166 -9.90 2.87 -12.18
N SER A 167 -8.99 3.72 -12.64
CA SER A 167 -9.17 4.53 -13.85
C SER A 167 -9.16 3.67 -15.11
N ARG A 168 -8.23 2.72 -15.22
CA ARG A 168 -8.16 1.75 -16.33
C ARG A 168 -9.44 0.92 -16.42
N GLN A 169 -9.91 0.39 -15.29
CA GLN A 169 -11.14 -0.40 -15.26
C GLN A 169 -12.34 0.45 -15.70
N LYS A 170 -12.52 1.67 -15.17
CA LYS A 170 -13.60 2.59 -15.58
C LYS A 170 -13.58 2.90 -17.09
N LEU A 171 -12.40 3.13 -17.67
CA LEU A 171 -12.25 3.36 -19.12
C LEU A 171 -12.67 2.14 -19.94
N GLN A 172 -12.29 0.93 -19.51
CA GLN A 172 -12.71 -0.31 -20.17
C GLN A 172 -14.23 -0.50 -20.12
N TRP A 173 -14.87 -0.23 -18.96
CA TRP A 173 -16.33 -0.28 -18.85
C TRP A 173 -17.01 0.74 -19.76
N ARG A 174 -16.50 1.98 -19.82
CA ARG A 174 -17.04 3.03 -20.72
C ARG A 174 -16.93 2.61 -22.18
N SER A 175 -15.75 2.18 -22.62
CA SER A 175 -15.53 1.71 -24.00
C SER A 175 -16.44 0.54 -24.35
N ARG A 176 -16.57 -0.47 -23.47
CA ARG A 176 -17.48 -1.60 -23.68
C ARG A 176 -18.93 -1.16 -23.76
N ARG A 177 -19.34 -0.17 -22.95
CA ARG A 177 -20.71 0.38 -22.95
C ARG A 177 -21.03 1.08 -24.28
N ILE A 178 -20.09 1.87 -24.82
CA ILE A 178 -20.21 2.50 -26.14
C ILE A 178 -20.46 1.43 -27.22
N VAL A 179 -19.64 0.38 -27.26
CA VAL A 179 -19.77 -0.72 -28.24
C VAL A 179 -21.14 -1.41 -28.14
N VAL A 180 -21.59 -1.71 -26.92
CA VAL A 180 -22.90 -2.36 -26.72
C VAL A 180 -24.05 -1.46 -27.17
N ASN A 181 -24.01 -0.16 -26.85
CA ASN A 181 -25.04 0.78 -27.26
C ASN A 181 -25.04 1.00 -28.77
N TYR A 182 -23.86 1.05 -29.40
CA TYR A 182 -23.74 1.18 -30.85
C TYR A 182 -24.39 -0.02 -31.55
N LYS A 183 -24.07 -1.24 -31.11
CA LYS A 183 -24.67 -2.46 -31.66
C LYS A 183 -26.20 -2.48 -31.49
N LYS A 184 -26.73 -2.03 -30.35
CA LYS A 184 -28.18 -1.90 -30.12
C LYS A 184 -28.82 -0.87 -31.06
N ALA A 185 -28.20 0.31 -31.20
CA ALA A 185 -28.71 1.38 -32.05
C ALA A 185 -28.68 0.98 -33.52
N LYS A 186 -27.58 0.38 -33.99
CA LYS A 186 -27.45 -0.15 -35.35
C LYS A 186 -28.50 -1.22 -35.64
N ALA A 187 -28.70 -2.17 -34.74
CA ALA A 187 -29.74 -3.19 -34.89
C ALA A 187 -31.16 -2.59 -34.96
N ALA A 188 -31.46 -1.58 -34.16
CA ALA A 188 -32.75 -0.88 -34.22
C ALA A 188 -32.93 -0.11 -35.54
N LEU A 189 -31.86 0.51 -36.04
CA LEU A 189 -31.86 1.22 -37.32
C LEU A 189 -32.11 0.24 -38.48
N ASP A 190 -31.40 -0.88 -38.50
CA ASP A 190 -31.55 -1.92 -39.52
C ASP A 190 -32.99 -2.48 -39.54
N GLN A 191 -33.60 -2.67 -38.36
CA GLN A 191 -35.01 -3.07 -38.24
C GLN A 191 -35.99 -2.02 -38.79
N LEU A 192 -35.75 -0.74 -38.51
CA LEU A 192 -36.63 0.36 -38.93
C LEU A 192 -36.47 0.71 -40.43
N GLU A 193 -35.29 0.47 -40.99
CA GLU A 193 -35.00 0.64 -42.42
C GLU A 193 -35.52 -0.53 -43.28
N ASN A 194 -36.12 -1.56 -42.67
CA ASN A 194 -36.58 -2.78 -43.36
C ASN A 194 -35.49 -3.43 -44.25
N LYS A 195 -34.22 -3.34 -43.86
CA LYS A 195 -33.18 -4.20 -44.44
C LYS A 195 -33.48 -5.63 -43.99
N GLU A 196 -33.59 -6.56 -44.93
CA GLU A 196 -33.81 -7.98 -44.63
C GLU A 196 -32.87 -8.43 -43.52
N ILE A 197 -33.45 -8.83 -42.38
CA ILE A 197 -32.75 -9.49 -41.30
C ILE A 197 -32.25 -10.83 -41.85
N VAL A 198 -30.99 -10.89 -42.28
CA VAL A 198 -30.28 -12.16 -42.36
C VAL A 198 -30.10 -12.60 -40.91
N GLU A 199 -30.94 -13.53 -40.46
CA GLU A 199 -30.81 -14.15 -39.14
C GLU A 199 -29.38 -14.73 -39.02
N PRO A 200 -28.56 -14.30 -38.04
CA PRO A 200 -27.34 -15.02 -37.74
C PRO A 200 -27.75 -16.37 -37.16
N GLU A 201 -27.37 -17.46 -37.84
CA GLU A 201 -27.55 -18.82 -37.35
C GLU A 201 -26.96 -18.91 -35.93
N LYS A 202 -27.80 -19.27 -34.96
CA LYS A 202 -27.34 -19.70 -33.64
C LYS A 202 -26.54 -21.00 -33.81
N LYS A 203 -25.23 -20.88 -34.04
CA LYS A 203 -24.30 -22.00 -33.88
C LYS A 203 -24.15 -22.29 -32.40
N ASP A 204 -25.03 -23.14 -31.87
CA ASP A 204 -24.72 -23.99 -30.74
C ASP A 204 -23.67 -25.01 -31.22
N ASN A 205 -22.39 -24.62 -31.26
CA ASN A 205 -21.28 -25.55 -31.31
C ASN A 205 -20.00 -24.86 -30.83
N GLU A 206 -19.45 -25.40 -29.75
CA GLU A 206 -18.08 -25.20 -29.35
C GLU A 206 -17.15 -25.67 -30.49
N GLU A 207 -16.05 -24.93 -30.67
CA GLU A 207 -14.85 -25.23 -31.48
C GLU A 207 -14.78 -24.60 -32.89
N GLU A 208 -13.74 -23.75 -33.01
CA GLU A 208 -13.05 -23.25 -34.20
C GLU A 208 -13.77 -22.25 -35.13
N GLU A 209 -13.55 -20.96 -34.87
CA GLU A 209 -13.54 -19.92 -35.91
C GLU A 209 -12.25 -19.10 -35.79
N ASP A 210 -11.18 -19.60 -36.42
CA ASP A 210 -10.20 -18.74 -37.09
C ASP A 210 -10.91 -18.13 -38.30
N GLN A 211 -11.45 -16.92 -38.17
CA GLN A 211 -12.00 -16.14 -39.28
C GLN A 211 -11.66 -14.67 -39.07
N GLU A 212 -10.73 -14.22 -39.92
CA GLU A 212 -10.55 -12.85 -40.40
C GLU A 212 -10.64 -11.75 -39.35
N GLU A 213 -9.46 -11.21 -39.01
CA GLU A 213 -9.28 -9.82 -38.62
C GLU A 213 -9.83 -8.90 -39.74
N GLU A 214 -11.15 -8.89 -39.95
CA GLU A 214 -11.81 -7.69 -40.47
C GLU A 214 -11.41 -6.60 -39.48
N GLU A 215 -10.80 -5.54 -40.03
CA GLU A 215 -10.47 -4.32 -39.31
C GLU A 215 -11.74 -3.86 -38.58
N GLU A 216 -11.95 -4.32 -37.33
CA GLU A 216 -13.03 -3.85 -36.49
C GLU A 216 -12.75 -2.36 -36.30
N GLU A 217 -13.38 -1.52 -37.12
CA GLU A 217 -13.39 -0.08 -36.96
C GLU A 217 -13.63 0.18 -35.49
N ILE A 218 -12.65 0.80 -34.82
CA ILE A 218 -12.71 1.06 -33.39
C ILE A 218 -13.95 1.90 -33.18
N ILE A 219 -15.05 1.28 -32.71
CA ILE A 219 -16.33 1.96 -32.54
C ILE A 219 -16.10 3.11 -31.57
N THR A 220 -16.14 4.32 -32.08
CA THR A 220 -15.92 5.53 -31.32
C THR A 220 -17.24 6.01 -30.70
N GLU A 221 -17.14 6.96 -29.77
CA GLU A 221 -18.30 7.63 -29.21
C GLU A 221 -19.07 8.41 -30.28
N GLU A 222 -18.37 8.97 -31.26
CA GLU A 222 -18.94 9.72 -32.40
C GLU A 222 -19.80 8.81 -33.28
N ASP A 223 -19.34 7.59 -33.57
CA ASP A 223 -20.11 6.62 -34.36
C ASP A 223 -21.44 6.25 -33.69
N LEU A 224 -21.45 6.15 -32.35
CA LEU A 224 -22.67 5.93 -31.59
C LEU A 224 -23.61 7.14 -31.68
N GLU A 225 -23.09 8.34 -31.51
CA GLU A 225 -23.87 9.58 -31.61
C GLU A 225 -24.50 9.73 -33.00
N ASP A 226 -23.77 9.44 -34.07
CA ASP A 226 -24.26 9.50 -35.45
C ASP A 226 -25.43 8.56 -35.70
N VAL A 227 -25.36 7.32 -35.21
CA VAL A 227 -26.46 6.35 -35.35
C VAL A 227 -27.66 6.77 -34.50
N LEU A 228 -27.44 7.27 -33.29
CA LEU A 228 -28.52 7.76 -32.42
C LEU A 228 -29.21 9.00 -33.02
N MET A 229 -28.47 9.91 -33.64
CA MET A 229 -29.02 11.08 -34.33
C MET A 229 -29.88 10.65 -35.52
N LYS A 230 -29.40 9.73 -36.37
CA LYS A 230 -30.18 9.17 -37.50
C LYS A 230 -31.50 8.55 -37.03
N LEU A 231 -31.48 7.74 -35.98
CA LEU A 231 -32.68 7.14 -35.40
C LEU A 231 -33.71 8.17 -34.93
N ARG A 232 -33.26 9.32 -34.41
CA ARG A 232 -34.13 10.38 -33.91
C ARG A 232 -34.68 11.26 -35.02
N ASP A 233 -33.82 11.65 -35.96
CA ASP A 233 -34.18 12.60 -37.01
C ASP A 233 -35.08 11.94 -38.06
N GLU A 234 -34.74 10.72 -38.47
CA GLU A 234 -35.45 10.02 -39.54
C GLU A 234 -36.61 9.18 -38.99
N HIS A 235 -36.37 8.41 -37.92
CA HIS A 235 -37.35 7.46 -37.40
C HIS A 235 -38.10 7.94 -36.16
N ARG A 236 -37.70 9.07 -35.56
CA ARG A 236 -38.25 9.59 -34.29
C ARG A 236 -38.26 8.53 -33.20
N TYR A 237 -37.23 7.70 -33.17
CA TYR A 237 -37.08 6.58 -32.27
C TYR A 237 -35.97 6.85 -31.26
N CYS A 238 -36.18 6.48 -30.00
CA CYS A 238 -35.14 6.48 -28.98
C CYS A 238 -34.87 5.06 -28.50
N VAL A 239 -33.63 4.60 -28.67
CA VAL A 239 -33.15 3.27 -28.25
C VAL A 239 -33.22 3.09 -26.73
N PHE A 240 -33.00 4.16 -25.96
CA PHE A 240 -32.97 4.10 -24.49
C PHE A 240 -34.38 4.13 -23.87
N CYS A 241 -35.31 4.90 -24.43
CA CYS A 241 -36.73 4.84 -24.04
C CYS A 241 -37.44 3.59 -24.59
N GLY A 242 -36.93 3.00 -25.68
CA GLY A 242 -37.56 1.90 -26.39
C GLY A 242 -38.86 2.29 -27.12
N TYR A 243 -39.05 3.58 -27.44
CA TYR A 243 -40.30 4.11 -27.98
C TYR A 243 -40.10 4.94 -29.25
N GLN A 244 -41.04 4.79 -30.20
CA GLN A 244 -41.12 5.58 -31.42
C GLN A 244 -42.20 6.66 -31.27
N TYR A 245 -41.84 7.92 -31.48
CA TYR A 245 -42.71 9.07 -31.28
C TYR A 245 -43.40 9.50 -32.58
N ASP A 246 -44.64 9.96 -32.46
CA ASP A 246 -45.48 10.39 -33.59
C ASP A 246 -45.02 11.71 -34.23
N SER A 247 -44.34 12.57 -33.47
CA SER A 247 -43.80 13.85 -33.94
C SER A 247 -42.47 14.18 -33.26
N MET A 248 -41.66 15.00 -33.93
CA MET A 248 -40.37 15.46 -33.41
C MET A 248 -40.54 16.31 -32.14
N GLU A 249 -41.64 17.07 -32.04
CA GLU A 249 -41.98 17.86 -30.84
C GLU A 249 -42.24 16.97 -29.61
N LEU A 250 -42.95 15.85 -29.80
CA LEU A 250 -43.20 14.88 -28.71
C LEU A 250 -41.93 14.15 -28.28
N LEU A 251 -41.02 13.88 -29.23
CA LEU A 251 -39.72 13.31 -28.93
C LEU A 251 -38.91 14.24 -28.03
N ILE A 252 -38.82 15.52 -28.38
CA ILE A 252 -38.04 16.50 -27.60
C ILE A 252 -38.68 16.77 -26.24
N SER A 253 -40.01 16.77 -26.12
CA SER A 253 -40.67 17.06 -24.84
C SER A 253 -40.66 15.89 -23.86
N ASN A 254 -40.68 14.65 -24.36
CA ASN A 254 -40.88 13.46 -23.54
C ASN A 254 -39.62 12.60 -23.37
N CYS A 255 -38.59 12.80 -24.21
CA CYS A 255 -37.33 12.07 -24.13
C CYS A 255 -36.29 12.87 -23.32
N PRO A 256 -35.71 12.29 -22.23
CA PRO A 256 -34.79 12.97 -21.32
C PRO A 256 -33.52 13.58 -21.92
N GLY A 257 -32.94 12.95 -22.96
CA GLY A 257 -31.69 13.38 -23.59
C GLY A 257 -31.30 12.41 -24.69
N ILE A 258 -30.11 12.50 -25.30
CA ILE A 258 -29.70 11.60 -26.42
C ILE A 258 -28.83 10.44 -25.96
N SER A 259 -28.17 10.59 -24.82
CA SER A 259 -27.24 9.61 -24.27
C SER A 259 -27.94 8.64 -23.32
N GLU A 260 -27.32 7.50 -23.04
CA GLU A 260 -27.84 6.55 -22.06
C GLU A 260 -27.91 7.16 -20.66
N ASP A 261 -26.95 8.04 -20.31
CA ASP A 261 -26.86 8.62 -18.97
C ASP A 261 -27.99 9.64 -18.67
N ASP A 262 -28.70 10.10 -19.70
CA ASP A 262 -29.86 10.99 -19.55
C ASP A 262 -31.14 10.23 -19.15
N HIS A 263 -31.18 8.90 -19.31
CA HIS A 263 -32.37 8.05 -19.17
C HIS A 263 -32.33 7.12 -17.95
#